data_AF-A0A4E9FIG4-F1
#
_entry.id   AF-A0A4E9FIG4-F1
#
_cell.length_a   1.000
_cell.length_b   1.000
_cell.length_c   1.000
_cell.angle_alpha   90.00
_cell.angle_beta   90.00
_cell.angle_gamma   90.00
#
_symmetry.space_group_name_H-M   'P 1'
#
loop_
_entity.id
_entity.type
_entity.pdbx_description
1 polymer ?
#
loop_
_entity_poly.entity_id
_entity_poly.type
_entity_poly.pdbx_seq_one_letter_code
_entity_poly.pdbx_strand_id
1 'polypeptide(L)'
;MITPDKALFEVADNKFDVVILPGGLQGANSLAASDEVGTILRTQYESGRYIAAICAAPIALKSHGIAPGILLTSHPSVKPKLVEGGYKYSEDRVVTTDHIVTSRGPGTALEFALKLVELLVGTEKVKEVSVPMIVKE
;
A
#
# COMPACT_ATOMS: atom_id res chain seq x y z
N MET A 1 -1.15 11.61 19.54
CA MET A 1 -0.31 11.83 18.34
C MET A 1 0.60 10.62 18.22
N ILE A 2 0.85 10.10 17.01
CA ILE A 2 1.78 8.97 16.82
C ILE A 2 3.19 9.55 16.68
N THR A 3 4.14 9.05 17.46
CA THR A 3 5.56 9.42 17.36
C THR A 3 6.24 8.48 16.37
N PRO A 4 6.93 8.98 15.31
CA PRO A 4 7.68 8.11 14.41
C PRO A 4 8.94 7.59 15.10
N ASP A 5 9.35 6.36 14.77
CA ASP A 5 10.60 5.79 15.28
C ASP A 5 11.84 6.47 14.67
N LYS A 6 11.73 6.90 13.40
CA LYS A 6 12.78 7.52 12.59
C LYS A 6 12.20 8.54 11.62
N ALA A 7 12.98 9.55 11.26
CA ALA A 7 12.69 10.38 10.10
C ALA A 7 12.91 9.58 8.80
N LEU A 8 12.16 9.90 7.74
CA LEU A 8 12.21 9.15 6.49
C LEU A 8 13.61 9.13 5.87
N PHE A 9 14.29 10.28 5.85
CA PHE A 9 15.63 10.42 5.28
C PHE A 9 16.69 9.59 6.01
N GLU A 10 16.47 9.24 7.29
CA GLU A 10 17.40 8.38 8.04
C GLU A 10 17.35 6.91 7.56
N VAL A 11 16.27 6.52 6.88
CA VAL A 11 16.00 5.13 6.48
C VAL A 11 15.75 4.99 4.98
N ALA A 12 15.88 6.06 4.19
CA ALA A 12 15.54 6.06 2.77
C ALA A 12 16.36 5.05 1.94
N ASP A 13 17.62 4.82 2.31
CA ASP A 13 18.52 3.86 1.64
C ASP A 13 18.39 2.41 2.18
N ASN A 14 17.59 2.19 3.22
CA ASN A 14 17.40 0.85 3.77
C ASN A 14 16.58 -0.01 2.82
N LYS A 15 16.93 -1.30 2.77
CA LYS A 15 16.18 -2.30 2.00
C LYS A 15 15.12 -2.91 2.90
N PHE A 16 13.86 -2.55 2.65
CA PHE A 16 12.71 -3.17 3.30
C PHE A 16 12.03 -4.15 2.36
N ASP A 17 11.51 -5.26 2.88
CA ASP A 17 10.72 -6.23 2.10
C ASP A 17 9.42 -5.62 1.58
N VAL A 18 8.87 -4.64 2.31
CA VAL A 18 7.67 -3.89 1.94
C VAL A 18 7.77 -2.41 2.31
N VAL A 19 7.28 -1.53 1.44
CA VAL A 19 6.98 -0.12 1.75
C VAL A 19 5.46 0.06 1.82
N ILE A 20 4.95 0.58 2.95
CA ILE A 20 3.50 0.70 3.20
C ILE A 20 3.09 2.17 3.24
N LEU A 21 2.09 2.53 2.43
CA LEU A 21 1.52 3.86 2.32
C LEU A 21 0.13 3.88 2.97
N PRO A 22 -0.01 4.49 4.16
CA PRO A 22 -1.29 4.62 4.83
C PRO A 22 -2.18 5.65 4.14
N GLY A 23 -3.49 5.48 4.35
CA GLY A 23 -4.51 6.36 3.81
C GLY A 23 -4.63 7.72 4.51
N GLY A 24 -5.84 8.30 4.43
CA GLY A 24 -6.11 9.66 4.86
C GLY A 24 -5.75 10.64 3.74
N LEU A 25 -6.73 11.45 3.29
CA LEU A 25 -6.59 12.22 2.05
C LEU A 25 -5.43 13.21 2.10
N GLN A 26 -5.25 13.92 3.22
CA GLN A 26 -4.16 14.88 3.39
C GLN A 26 -2.79 14.16 3.36
N GLY A 27 -2.64 13.08 4.13
CA GLY A 27 -1.41 12.28 4.14
C GLY A 27 -1.10 11.68 2.78
N ALA A 28 -2.08 11.12 2.08
CA ALA A 28 -1.93 10.61 0.73
C ALA A 28 -1.49 11.69 -0.27
N ASN A 29 -2.02 12.91 -0.16
CA ASN A 29 -1.56 14.03 -0.99
C ASN A 29 -0.11 14.41 -0.68
N SER A 30 0.30 14.41 0.61
CA SER A 30 1.69 14.65 1.00
C SER A 30 2.64 13.58 0.44
N LEU A 31 2.25 12.30 0.51
CA LEU A 31 3.00 11.19 -0.06
C LEU A 31 3.11 11.31 -1.59
N ALA A 32 2.02 11.70 -2.26
CA ALA A 32 1.96 11.89 -3.71
C ALA A 32 2.77 13.10 -4.21
N ALA A 33 3.05 14.07 -3.35
CA ALA A 33 3.82 15.27 -3.68
C ALA A 33 5.31 15.18 -3.26
N SER A 34 5.72 14.13 -2.54
CA SER A 34 7.08 13.96 -2.05
C SER A 34 7.98 13.24 -3.06
N ASP A 35 8.99 13.94 -3.56
CA ASP A 35 10.00 13.35 -4.46
C ASP A 35 10.81 12.23 -3.79
N GLU A 36 11.08 12.36 -2.49
CA GLU A 36 11.76 11.34 -1.69
C GLU A 36 10.95 10.04 -1.66
N VAL A 37 9.64 10.13 -1.38
CA VAL A 37 8.74 8.98 -1.47
C VAL A 37 8.73 8.42 -2.89
N GLY A 38 8.66 9.26 -3.92
CA GLY A 38 8.68 8.81 -5.31
C GLY A 38 9.94 7.98 -5.64
N THR A 39 11.10 8.40 -5.16
CA THR A 39 12.37 7.67 -5.35
C THR A 39 12.34 6.33 -4.61
N ILE A 40 11.91 6.30 -3.36
CA ILE A 40 11.77 5.06 -2.58
C ILE A 40 10.85 4.07 -3.29
N LEU A 41 9.70 4.52 -3.80
CA LEU A 41 8.75 3.64 -4.50
C LEU A 41 9.31 3.08 -5.80
N ARG A 42 9.98 3.90 -6.61
CA ARG A 42 10.61 3.44 -7.86
C ARG A 42 11.66 2.37 -7.57
N THR A 43 12.60 2.65 -6.65
CA THR A 43 13.64 1.69 -6.26
C THR A 43 13.05 0.41 -5.68
N GLN A 44 11.99 0.49 -4.87
CA GLN A 44 11.31 -0.66 -4.30
C GLN A 44 10.69 -1.55 -5.38
N TYR A 45 9.96 -0.93 -6.33
CA TYR A 45 9.31 -1.64 -7.43
C TYR A 45 10.32 -2.27 -8.39
N GLU A 46 11.35 -1.53 -8.80
CA GLU A 46 12.42 -2.02 -9.70
C GLU A 46 13.22 -3.18 -9.08
N SER A 47 13.28 -3.23 -7.75
CA SER A 47 13.92 -4.33 -7.03
C SER A 47 13.03 -5.57 -6.85
N GLY A 48 11.79 -5.57 -7.36
CA GLY A 48 10.84 -6.67 -7.18
C GLY A 48 10.37 -6.85 -5.73
N ARG A 49 10.42 -5.80 -4.91
CA ARG A 49 9.94 -5.84 -3.52
C ARG A 49 8.55 -5.22 -3.39
N TYR A 50 7.86 -5.53 -2.31
CA TYR A 50 6.45 -5.16 -2.18
C TYR A 50 6.26 -3.65 -1.94
N ILE A 51 5.22 -3.11 -2.56
CA ILE A 51 4.64 -1.81 -2.23
C ILE A 51 3.19 -2.05 -1.87
N ALA A 52 2.76 -1.50 -0.75
CA ALA A 52 1.42 -1.67 -0.24
C ALA A 52 0.75 -0.32 0.00
N ALA A 53 -0.43 -0.05 -0.56
CA ALA A 53 -1.11 1.24 -0.43
C ALA A 53 -2.60 1.08 -0.13
N ILE A 54 -3.11 1.74 0.91
CA ILE A 54 -4.50 1.59 1.35
C ILE A 54 -5.27 2.91 1.29
N CYS A 55 -6.58 2.80 1.03
CA CYS A 55 -7.52 3.92 1.07
C CYS A 55 -7.20 4.97 0.01
N ALA A 56 -6.81 6.19 0.39
CA ALA A 56 -6.47 7.26 -0.53
C ALA A 56 -5.02 7.13 -1.07
N ALA A 57 -4.15 6.38 -0.40
CA ALA A 57 -2.72 6.29 -0.72
C ALA A 57 -2.37 5.80 -2.14
N PRO A 58 -3.18 4.95 -2.82
CA PRO A 58 -2.88 4.53 -4.18
C PRO A 58 -2.71 5.69 -5.18
N ILE A 59 -3.20 6.91 -4.89
CA ILE A 59 -2.92 8.08 -5.73
C ILE A 59 -1.43 8.41 -5.83
N ALA A 60 -0.62 8.06 -4.83
CA ALA A 60 0.82 8.24 -4.86
C ALA A 60 1.48 7.31 -5.89
N LEU A 61 0.93 6.12 -6.14
CA LEU A 61 1.41 5.23 -7.20
C LEU A 61 1.27 5.92 -8.55
N LYS A 62 0.10 6.51 -8.81
CA LYS A 62 -0.15 7.31 -10.02
C LYS A 62 0.83 8.48 -10.13
N SER A 63 0.91 9.31 -9.09
CA SER A 63 1.75 10.52 -9.13
C SER A 63 3.22 10.22 -9.40
N HIS A 64 3.72 9.09 -8.88
CA HIS A 64 5.11 8.68 -9.03
C HIS A 64 5.37 7.72 -10.20
N GLY A 65 4.35 7.45 -11.03
CA GLY A 65 4.48 6.59 -12.21
C GLY A 65 4.72 5.11 -11.89
N ILE A 66 4.28 4.63 -10.74
CA ILE A 66 4.52 3.26 -10.27
C ILE A 66 3.54 2.31 -10.91
N ALA A 67 4.05 1.34 -11.67
CA ALA A 67 3.29 0.24 -12.26
C ALA A 67 2.04 0.71 -13.04
N PRO A 68 2.18 1.55 -14.09
CA PRO A 68 1.03 2.06 -14.84
C PRO A 68 0.23 0.91 -15.47
N GLY A 69 -1.11 1.00 -15.42
CA GLY A 69 -2.01 0.03 -16.05
C GLY A 69 -2.31 -1.24 -15.25
N ILE A 70 -1.73 -1.41 -14.06
CA ILE A 70 -2.05 -2.55 -13.18
C ILE A 70 -3.49 -2.49 -12.66
N LEU A 71 -3.98 -3.64 -12.20
CA LEU A 71 -5.21 -3.73 -11.43
C LEU A 71 -4.93 -3.32 -9.97
N LEU A 72 -5.73 -2.39 -9.45
CA LEU A 72 -5.69 -1.99 -8.04
C LEU A 72 -7.08 -1.70 -7.49
N THR A 73 -7.15 -1.47 -6.18
CA THR A 73 -8.32 -0.93 -5.49
C THR A 73 -7.93 0.29 -4.66
N SER A 74 -8.92 1.02 -4.16
CA SER A 74 -8.72 2.20 -3.32
C SER A 74 -10.01 2.55 -2.56
N HIS A 75 -9.94 3.61 -1.76
CA HIS A 75 -11.15 4.24 -1.26
C HIS A 75 -12.00 4.77 -2.43
N PRO A 76 -13.33 4.55 -2.45
CA PRO A 76 -14.19 4.99 -3.56
C PRO A 76 -14.01 6.45 -3.97
N SER A 77 -13.71 7.34 -3.02
CA SER A 77 -13.53 8.78 -3.28
C SER A 77 -12.33 9.13 -4.17
N VAL A 78 -11.33 8.24 -4.32
CA VAL A 78 -10.16 8.47 -5.19
C VAL A 78 -10.16 7.60 -6.45
N LYS A 79 -11.17 6.72 -6.62
CA LYS A 79 -11.36 5.88 -7.81
C LYS A 79 -11.26 6.67 -9.11
N PRO A 80 -11.96 7.81 -9.29
CA PRO A 80 -11.89 8.57 -10.55
C PRO A 80 -10.46 8.98 -10.91
N LYS A 81 -9.69 9.49 -9.93
CA LYS A 81 -8.31 9.95 -10.14
C LYS A 81 -7.38 8.84 -10.65
N LEU A 82 -7.60 7.61 -10.21
CA LEU A 82 -6.80 6.43 -10.56
C LEU A 82 -7.17 5.90 -11.94
N VAL A 83 -8.48 5.80 -12.23
CA VAL A 83 -8.98 5.38 -13.54
C VAL A 83 -8.58 6.37 -14.64
N GLU A 84 -8.72 7.68 -14.38
CA GLU A 84 -8.21 8.74 -15.27
C GLU A 84 -6.69 8.69 -15.42
N GLY A 85 -5.98 8.14 -14.42
CA GLY A 85 -4.54 7.88 -14.48
C GLY A 85 -4.16 6.61 -15.25
N GLY A 86 -5.12 5.89 -15.84
CA GLY A 86 -4.87 4.70 -16.65
C GLY A 86 -4.78 3.39 -15.87
N TYR A 87 -5.07 3.38 -14.57
CA TYR A 87 -5.08 2.15 -13.78
C TYR A 87 -6.39 1.36 -13.97
N LYS A 88 -6.28 0.02 -14.01
CA LYS A 88 -7.45 -0.86 -13.96
C LYS A 88 -7.95 -0.91 -12.52
N TYR A 89 -9.28 -0.99 -12.34
CA TYR A 89 -9.88 -0.86 -11.03
C TYR A 89 -10.71 -2.08 -10.65
N SER A 90 -10.48 -2.61 -9.45
CA SER A 90 -11.35 -3.61 -8.81
C SER A 90 -12.03 -3.03 -7.58
N GLU A 91 -13.22 -3.54 -7.26
CA GLU A 91 -13.95 -3.22 -6.04
C GLU A 91 -13.68 -4.20 -4.89
N ASP A 92 -12.78 -5.16 -5.11
CA ASP A 92 -12.33 -6.10 -4.09
C ASP A 92 -11.69 -5.38 -2.90
N ARG A 93 -11.80 -6.00 -1.73
CA ARG A 93 -11.36 -5.45 -0.44
C ARG A 93 -9.84 -5.32 -0.36
N VAL A 94 -9.13 -6.28 -0.96
CA VAL A 94 -7.68 -6.30 -1.14
C VAL A 94 -7.39 -6.80 -2.55
N VAL A 95 -6.49 -6.11 -3.26
CA VAL A 95 -6.02 -6.50 -4.59
C VAL A 95 -4.52 -6.67 -4.54
N THR A 96 -4.01 -7.78 -5.09
CA THR A 96 -2.59 -8.01 -5.31
C THR A 96 -2.36 -8.15 -6.81
N THR A 97 -1.43 -7.40 -7.36
CA THR A 97 -0.99 -7.51 -8.77
C THR A 97 0.51 -7.27 -8.80
N ASP A 98 1.26 -8.26 -9.29
CA ASP A 98 2.72 -8.33 -9.17
C ASP A 98 3.15 -8.16 -7.69
N HIS A 99 4.03 -7.18 -7.42
CA HIS A 99 4.48 -6.81 -6.08
C HIS A 99 3.71 -5.59 -5.52
N ILE A 100 2.54 -5.25 -6.06
CA ILE A 100 1.69 -4.17 -5.58
C ILE A 100 0.47 -4.74 -4.85
N VAL A 101 0.27 -4.31 -3.60
CA VAL A 101 -0.88 -4.68 -2.76
C VAL A 101 -1.69 -3.42 -2.46
N THR A 102 -2.99 -3.43 -2.77
CA THR A 102 -3.85 -2.28 -2.48
C THR A 102 -5.11 -2.67 -1.73
N SER A 103 -5.67 -1.73 -0.96
CA SER A 103 -6.89 -1.96 -0.17
C SER A 103 -7.75 -0.70 -0.01
N ARG A 104 -9.00 -0.84 0.43
CA ARG A 104 -10.04 0.19 0.27
C ARG A 104 -10.15 1.22 1.37
N GLY A 105 -9.91 0.87 2.64
CA GLY A 105 -10.22 1.80 3.72
C GLY A 105 -9.99 1.23 5.11
N PRO A 106 -10.36 1.97 6.17
CA PRO A 106 -10.25 1.50 7.56
C PRO A 106 -10.94 0.14 7.76
N GLY A 107 -12.10 -0.05 7.14
CA GLY A 107 -12.86 -1.30 7.23
C GLY A 107 -12.22 -2.51 6.52
N THR A 108 -11.12 -2.34 5.78
CA THR A 108 -10.36 -3.42 5.13
C THR A 108 -8.91 -3.50 5.62
N ALA A 109 -8.54 -2.72 6.64
CA ALA A 109 -7.17 -2.61 7.12
C ALA A 109 -6.62 -3.92 7.70
N LEU A 110 -7.47 -4.71 8.38
CA LEU A 110 -7.08 -6.02 8.92
C LEU A 110 -6.80 -7.03 7.80
N GLU A 111 -7.69 -7.15 6.82
CA GLU A 111 -7.46 -8.02 5.66
C GLU A 111 -6.22 -7.60 4.87
N PHE A 112 -6.00 -6.30 4.72
CA PHE A 112 -4.80 -5.77 4.08
C PHE A 112 -3.52 -6.15 4.83
N ALA A 113 -3.50 -5.98 6.16
CA ALA A 113 -2.36 -6.36 6.98
C ALA A 113 -2.11 -7.87 6.95
N LEU A 114 -3.15 -8.69 7.09
CA LEU A 114 -3.04 -10.14 7.02
C LEU A 114 -2.58 -10.62 5.64
N LYS A 115 -3.00 -9.95 4.56
CA LYS A 115 -2.48 -10.26 3.21
C LYS A 115 -0.99 -10.00 3.10
N LEU A 116 -0.48 -8.93 3.72
CA LEU A 116 0.97 -8.67 3.75
C LEU A 116 1.72 -9.72 4.58
N VAL A 117 1.17 -10.15 5.72
CA VAL A 117 1.74 -11.26 6.50
C VAL A 117 1.79 -12.54 5.67
N GLU A 118 0.72 -12.85 4.93
CA GLU A 118 0.66 -14.02 4.04
C GLU A 118 1.77 -13.98 2.99
N LEU A 119 1.95 -12.84 2.31
CA LEU A 119 2.90 -12.67 1.22
C LEU A 119 4.36 -12.68 1.70
N LEU A 120 4.62 -12.16 2.90
CA LEU A 120 5.97 -11.99 3.43
C LEU A 120 6.44 -13.18 4.29
N VAL A 121 5.52 -13.82 5.01
CA VAL A 121 5.85 -14.81 6.05
C VAL A 121 5.08 -16.12 5.90
N GLY A 122 4.02 -16.16 5.09
CA GLY A 122 3.26 -17.36 4.79
C GLY A 122 1.98 -17.53 5.62
N THR A 123 1.14 -18.46 5.17
CA THR A 123 -0.22 -18.69 5.69
C THR A 123 -0.27 -19.20 7.13
N GLU A 124 0.73 -19.95 7.58
CA GLU A 124 0.79 -20.42 8.98
C GLU A 124 0.96 -19.24 9.95
N LYS A 125 1.76 -18.23 9.57
CA LYS A 125 1.89 -17.02 10.38
C LYS A 125 0.60 -16.22 10.43
N VAL A 126 -0.15 -16.18 9.32
CA VAL A 126 -1.48 -15.54 9.28
C VAL A 126 -2.41 -16.16 10.32
N LYS A 127 -2.48 -17.50 10.39
CA LYS A 127 -3.30 -18.20 11.39
C LYS A 127 -2.86 -17.89 12.82
N GLU A 128 -1.56 -17.90 13.07
CA GLU A 128 -1.00 -17.59 14.39
C GLU A 128 -1.38 -16.18 14.86
N VAL A 129 -1.31 -15.18 13.98
CA VAL A 129 -1.58 -13.78 14.35
C VAL A 129 -3.08 -13.44 14.32
N SER A 130 -3.89 -14.05 13.45
CA SER A 130 -5.30 -13.68 13.29
C SER A 130 -6.20 -14.24 14.40
N VAL A 131 -5.89 -15.43 14.94
CA VAL A 131 -6.66 -16.07 16.01
C VAL A 131 -6.84 -15.18 17.25
N PRO A 132 -5.77 -14.61 17.86
CA PRO A 132 -5.93 -13.74 19.02
C PRO A 132 -6.58 -12.37 18.68
N MET A 133 -6.66 -12.00 17.40
CA MET A 133 -7.26 -10.74 16.95
C MET A 133 -8.78 -10.83 16.76
N ILE A 134 -9.37 -12.04 16.83
CA ILE A 134 -10.82 -12.29 16.65
C ILE A 134 -11.34 -11.63 15.36
N VAL A 135 -10.55 -11.77 14.29
CA VAL A 135 -10.94 -11.30 12.96
C VAL A 135 -12.03 -12.23 12.44
N LYS A 136 -13.06 -11.66 11.81
CA LYS A 136 -14.10 -12.45 11.14
C LYS A 136 -13.48 -13.20 9.96
N GLU A 137 -13.74 -14.51 9.90
CA GLU A 137 -13.38 -15.38 8.76
C GLU A 137 -14.09 -14.99 7.46
#